data_AF-A0A8B3L763-F1
#
_entry.id   AF-A0A8B3L763-F1
#
_cell.length_a   1.000
_cell.length_b   1.000
_cell.length_c   1.000
_cell.angle_alpha   90.00
_cell.angle_beta   90.00
_cell.angle_gamma   90.00
#
_symmetry.space_group_name_H-M   'P 1'
#
loop_
_entity.id
_entity.type
_entity.pdbx_description
1 polymer ?
#
loop_
_entity_poly.entity_id
_entity_poly.type
_entity_poly.pdbx_seq_one_letter_code
_entity_poly.pdbx_strand_id
1 'polypeptide(L)' 'IGDRRKAIHEAVAMLHAGDTLIVAGKGHEEGQTIGTETFHFSDHEEVREALQERAA' A
#
# COMPACT_ATOMS: atom_id res chain seq x y z
N ILE A 1 -1.49 2.26 12.01
CA ILE A 1 -2.29 1.18 11.37
C ILE A 1 -1.38 -0.03 11.26
N GLY A 2 -1.76 -1.19 11.80
CA GLY A 2 -0.90 -2.38 11.80
C GLY A 2 -0.97 -3.20 10.51
N ASP A 3 -2.11 -3.16 9.83
CA ASP A 3 -2.30 -3.78 8.52
C ASP A 3 -1.69 -2.91 7.41
N ARG A 4 -0.87 -3.52 6.54
CA ARG A 4 -0.11 -2.77 5.54
C ARG A 4 -0.99 -2.25 4.40
N ARG A 5 -1.94 -3.07 3.92
CA ARG A 5 -2.94 -2.65 2.91
C ARG A 5 -3.69 -1.42 3.40
N LYS A 6 -4.27 -1.49 4.59
CA LYS A 6 -5.01 -0.38 5.18
C LYS A 6 -4.13 0.86 5.34
N ALA A 7 -2.87 0.71 5.74
CA ALA A 7 -1.97 1.85 5.88
C ALA A 7 -1.72 2.57 4.54
N ILE A 8 -1.54 1.82 3.46
CA ILE A 8 -1.36 2.38 2.10
C ILE A 8 -2.62 3.11 1.65
N HIS A 9 -3.78 2.47 1.78
CA HIS A 9 -5.07 3.03 1.34
C HIS A 9 -5.40 4.32 2.09
N GLU A 10 -5.25 4.32 3.42
CA GLU A 10 -5.46 5.53 4.25
C GLU A 10 -4.45 6.63 3.88
N ALA A 11 -3.19 6.28 3.63
CA ALA A 11 -2.18 7.26 3.20
C ALA A 11 -2.54 7.91 1.87
N VAL A 12 -2.99 7.15 0.88
CA VAL A 12 -3.44 7.66 -0.43
C VAL A 12 -4.67 8.55 -0.29
N ALA A 13 -5.63 8.17 0.57
CA ALA A 13 -6.83 8.96 0.83
C ALA A 13 -6.54 10.32 1.49
N MET A 14 -5.47 10.41 2.28
CA MET A 14 -5.05 11.65 2.96
C MET A 14 -4.29 12.65 2.07
N LEU A 15 -3.86 12.25 0.85
CA LEU A 15 -3.05 13.10 -0.01
C LEU A 15 -3.84 14.26 -0.61
N HIS A 16 -3.22 15.44 -0.67
CA HIS A 16 -3.70 16.59 -1.42
C HIS A 16 -2.88 16.82 -2.71
N ALA A 17 -3.36 17.72 -3.56
CA ALA A 17 -2.62 18.10 -4.76
C ALA A 17 -1.26 18.70 -4.40
N GLY A 18 -0.19 18.16 -4.96
CA GLY A 18 1.19 18.55 -4.68
C GLY A 18 1.90 17.71 -3.62
N ASP A 19 1.18 16.85 -2.89
CA ASP A 19 1.79 15.93 -1.94
C ASP A 19 2.52 14.78 -2.64
N THR A 20 3.52 14.22 -1.95
CA THR A 20 4.25 13.02 -2.39
C THR A 20 4.18 11.95 -1.30
N LEU A 21 3.69 10.77 -1.67
CA LEU A 21 3.70 9.58 -0.80
C LEU A 21 4.91 8.70 -1.15
N ILE A 22 5.67 8.30 -0.13
CA ILE A 22 6.75 7.32 -0.25
C ILE A 22 6.36 6.07 0.54
N VAL A 23 6.17 4.95 -0.16
CA VAL A 23 6.01 3.62 0.45
C VAL A 23 7.35 2.90 0.36
N ALA A 24 7.94 2.56 1.50
CA ALA A 24 9.28 1.99 1.58
C ALA A 24 9.32 0.67 2.35
N GLY A 25 10.34 -0.15 2.07
CA GLY A 25 10.69 -1.34 2.83
C GLY A 25 10.55 -2.66 2.07
N LYS A 26 9.55 -2.83 1.19
CA LYS A 26 9.37 -4.05 0.36
C LYS A 26 9.95 -3.93 -1.05
N GLY A 27 9.82 -2.77 -1.69
CA GLY A 27 10.25 -2.63 -3.09
C GLY A 27 9.50 -3.58 -4.03
N HIS A 28 10.22 -4.44 -4.74
CA HIS A 28 9.66 -5.40 -5.72
C HIS A 28 9.17 -6.73 -5.09
N GLU A 29 9.08 -6.81 -3.76
CA GLU A 29 8.55 -8.01 -3.09
C GLU A 29 7.04 -8.17 -3.32
N GLU A 30 6.61 -9.40 -3.64
CA GLU A 30 5.20 -9.77 -3.89
C GLU A 30 4.61 -10.64 -2.75
N GLY A 31 5.30 -10.71 -1.61
CA GLY A 31 4.85 -11.46 -0.44
C GLY A 31 4.95 -10.68 0.86
N GLN A 32 4.05 -10.95 1.80
CA GLN A 32 4.14 -10.49 3.17
C GLN A 32 4.10 -11.68 4.13
N THR A 33 5.18 -11.88 4.87
CA THR A 33 5.26 -12.90 5.92
C THR A 33 4.67 -12.38 7.22
N ILE A 34 3.73 -13.14 7.79
CA ILE A 34 3.12 -12.90 9.10
C ILE A 34 3.30 -14.19 9.92
N GLY A 35 4.13 -14.12 10.96
CA GLY A 35 4.55 -15.32 11.68
C GLY A 35 5.37 -16.24 10.76
N THR A 36 4.81 -17.41 10.42
CA THR A 36 5.45 -18.41 9.56
C THR A 36 4.81 -18.53 8.18
N GLU A 37 3.73 -17.82 7.93
CA GLU A 37 2.98 -17.88 6.67
C GLU A 37 3.29 -16.66 5.80
N THR A 38 3.41 -16.86 4.49
CA THR A 38 3.60 -15.78 3.53
C THR A 38 2.37 -15.66 2.64
N PHE A 39 1.77 -14.48 2.66
CA PHE A 39 0.60 -14.14 1.87
C PHE A 39 1.02 -13.32 0.66
N HIS A 40 0.29 -13.45 -0.45
CA HIS A 40 0.49 -12.57 -1.61
C HIS A 40 0.24 -11.12 -1.20
N PHE A 41 1.20 -10.26 -1.45
CA PHE A 41 1.12 -8.84 -1.13
C PHE A 41 2.17 -8.03 -1.89
N SER A 42 1.74 -7.00 -2.62
CA SER A 42 2.64 -6.09 -3.34
C SER A 42 2.27 -4.63 -3.04
N ASP A 43 3.23 -3.84 -2.53
CA ASP A 43 3.02 -2.40 -2.28
C ASP A 43 2.58 -1.68 -3.57
N HIS A 44 3.09 -2.09 -4.73
CA HIS A 44 2.73 -1.50 -6.03
C HIS A 44 1.28 -1.80 -6.45
N GLU A 45 0.77 -2.99 -6.15
CA GLU A 45 -0.62 -3.36 -6.46
C GLU A 45 -1.57 -2.55 -5.58
N GLU A 46 -1.33 -2.54 -4.26
CA GLU A 46 -2.17 -1.83 -3.30
C GLU A 46 -2.20 -0.32 -3.54
N VAL A 47 -1.06 0.29 -3.93
CA VAL A 47 -1.02 1.72 -4.30
C VAL A 47 -1.85 1.98 -5.56
N ARG A 48 -1.78 1.12 -6.58
CA ARG A 48 -2.58 1.31 -7.80
C ARG A 48 -4.07 1.18 -7.52
N GLU A 49 -4.47 0.18 -6.73
CA GLU A 49 -5.86 -0.02 -6.33
C GLU A 49 -6.38 1.18 -5.55
N ALA A 50 -5.67 1.64 -4.52
CA ALA A 50 -6.06 2.81 -3.73
C ALA A 50 -6.19 4.10 -4.58
N LEU A 51 -5.33 4.28 -5.58
CA LEU A 51 -5.43 5.42 -6.51
C LEU A 51 -6.64 5.31 -7.44
N GLN A 52 -6.99 4.09 -7.90
CA GLN A 52 -8.18 3.85 -8.71
C GLN A 52 -9.45 4.11 -7.90
N GLU A 53 -9.54 3.60 -6.68
CA GLU A 53 -10.67 3.82 -5.78
C GLU A 53 -10.89 5.30 -5.47
N ARG A 54 -9.80 6.05 -5.25
CA ARG A 54 -9.88 7.50 -4.99
C ARG A 54 -10.37 8.30 -6.20
N ALA A 55 -10.12 7.81 -7.42
CA ALA A 55 -10.52 8.48 -8.66
C ALA A 55 -11.97 8.18 -9.08
N ALA A 56 -12.60 7.17 -8.48
CA ALA A 56 -13.99 6.79 -8.72
C ALA A 56 -14.97 7.67 -7.91
#